data_AF-A0A965XWC5-F1
#
_entry.id   AF-A0A965XWC5-F1
#
_cell.length_a   1.000
_cell.length_b   1.000
_cell.length_c   1.000
_cell.angle_alpha   90.00
_cell.angle_beta   90.00
_cell.angle_gamma   90.00
#
_symmetry.space_group_name_H-M   'P 1'
#
loop_
_entity.id
_entity.type
_entity.pdbx_description
1 polymer ?
#
loop_
_entity_poly.entity_id
_entity_poly.type
_entity_poly.pdbx_seq_one_letter_code
_entity_poly.pdbx_strand_id
1 'polypeptide(L)'
;MIVETEMESLFLGKGGQTKYISFSALVMATARGQLHSLAGVPMAAEERIRAVNNVLSRDLDGTGRFLTLFYLHLTGGSGRVRWVRAGHDPAVRFDPATGTFGELGGSGLA
;
A
#
# COMPACT_ATOMS: atom_id res chain seq x y z
N MET A 1 -10.74 5.69 3.86
CA MET A 1 -9.55 4.83 3.68
C MET A 1 -8.87 5.28 2.40
N ILE A 2 -7.62 5.73 2.49
CA ILE A 2 -6.80 6.08 1.33
C ILE A 2 -5.73 5.00 1.21
N VAL A 3 -5.56 4.46 0.01
CA VAL A 3 -4.60 3.40 -0.29
C VAL A 3 -3.81 3.85 -1.50
N GLU A 4 -2.50 3.94 -1.34
CA GLU A 4 -1.55 4.24 -2.40
C GLU A 4 -0.61 3.04 -2.54
N THR A 5 -0.44 2.55 -3.76
CA THR A 5 0.31 1.33 -4.09
C THR A 5 1.32 1.66 -5.16
N GLU A 6 2.59 1.38 -4.91
CA GLU A 6 3.65 1.46 -5.91
C GLU A 6 4.23 0.06 -6.17
N MET A 7 4.55 -0.22 -7.43
CA MET A 7 5.32 -1.42 -7.81
C MET A 7 6.57 -0.99 -8.55
N GLU A 8 7.72 -1.32 -7.99
CA GLU A 8 8.97 -1.32 -8.73
C GLU A 8 9.15 -2.68 -9.42
N SER A 9 9.45 -2.66 -10.71
CA SER A 9 9.67 -3.87 -11.50
C SER A 9 11.04 -3.83 -12.16
N LEU A 10 11.92 -4.78 -11.81
CA LEU A 10 13.13 -5.06 -12.58
C LEU A 10 12.75 -5.90 -13.81
N PHE A 11 12.74 -5.30 -15.00
CA PHE A 11 12.46 -6.00 -16.26
C PHE A 11 13.76 -6.39 -16.96
N LEU A 12 13.99 -7.70 -17.13
CA LEU A 12 15.00 -8.25 -18.03
C LEU A 12 14.29 -9.09 -19.11
N GLY A 13 14.16 -8.60 -20.35
CA GLY A 13 13.72 -9.43 -21.49
C GLY A 13 12.93 -8.74 -22.60
N LYS A 14 13.26 -9.10 -23.86
CA LYS A 14 12.90 -8.47 -25.14
C LYS A 14 11.51 -8.84 -25.70
N GLY A 15 10.85 -7.84 -26.30
CA GLY A 15 10.16 -7.89 -27.62
C GLY A 15 8.91 -8.76 -27.83
N GLY A 16 7.75 -8.12 -28.05
CA GLY A 16 6.57 -8.73 -28.68
C GLY A 16 5.25 -8.03 -28.30
N GLN A 17 4.55 -7.44 -29.27
CA GLN A 17 3.27 -6.74 -29.08
C GLN A 17 2.13 -7.71 -28.77
N THR A 18 1.94 -8.02 -27.50
CA THR A 18 0.71 -8.59 -26.95
C THR A 18 0.23 -7.61 -25.89
N LYS A 19 -1.06 -7.27 -25.87
CA LYS A 19 -1.67 -6.48 -24.79
C LYS A 19 -1.72 -7.34 -23.53
N TYR A 20 -0.58 -7.50 -22.87
CA TYR A 20 -0.49 -8.08 -21.55
C TYR A 20 -1.08 -7.08 -20.56
N ILE A 21 -1.96 -7.52 -19.68
CA ILE A 21 -2.21 -6.78 -18.44
C ILE A 21 -0.85 -6.71 -17.75
N SER A 22 -0.34 -5.51 -17.47
CA SER A 22 0.93 -5.40 -16.77
C SER A 22 0.83 -6.19 -15.48
N PHE A 23 1.81 -7.04 -15.19
CA PHE A 23 1.83 -7.79 -13.94
C PHE A 23 1.70 -6.85 -12.73
N SER A 24 2.28 -5.65 -12.80
CA SER A 24 2.09 -4.61 -11.78
C SER A 24 0.63 -4.18 -11.64
N ALA A 25 -0.08 -4.00 -12.75
CA ALA A 25 -1.50 -3.64 -12.72
C ALA A 25 -2.37 -4.76 -12.12
N LEU A 26 -2.05 -6.03 -12.40
CA LEU A 26 -2.74 -7.17 -11.80
C LEU A 26 -2.50 -7.22 -10.28
N VAL A 27 -1.24 -7.10 -9.85
CA VAL A 27 -0.87 -7.12 -8.43
C VAL A 27 -1.50 -5.94 -7.68
N MET A 28 -1.50 -4.73 -8.25
CA MET A 28 -2.18 -3.56 -7.68
C MET A 28 -3.69 -3.78 -7.58
N ALA A 29 -4.33 -4.35 -8.61
CA ALA A 29 -5.74 -4.66 -8.58
C ALA A 29 -6.09 -5.69 -7.49
N THR A 30 -5.26 -6.72 -7.32
CA THR A 30 -5.39 -7.71 -6.24
C THR A 30 -5.25 -7.08 -4.86
N ALA A 31 -4.19 -6.30 -4.64
CA ALA A 31 -3.94 -5.60 -3.38
C ALA A 31 -5.12 -4.67 -3.01
N ARG A 32 -5.59 -3.88 -3.98
CA ARG A 32 -6.76 -2.99 -3.82
C ARG A 32 -8.03 -3.77 -3.51
N GLY A 33 -8.28 -4.87 -4.22
CA GLY A 33 -9.46 -5.71 -4.01
C GLY A 33 -9.50 -6.31 -2.61
N GLN A 34 -8.37 -6.79 -2.10
CA GLN A 34 -8.27 -7.33 -0.73
C GLN A 34 -8.44 -6.27 0.35
N LEU A 35 -7.82 -5.10 0.18
CA LEU A 35 -8.02 -4.00 1.12
C LEU A 35 -9.48 -3.54 1.15
N HIS A 36 -10.15 -3.55 -0.01
CA HIS A 36 -11.56 -3.23 -0.09
C HIS A 36 -12.43 -4.29 0.60
N SER A 37 -12.15 -5.59 0.42
CA SER A 37 -12.94 -6.65 1.08
C SER A 37 -12.79 -6.61 2.60
N LEU A 38 -11.63 -6.19 3.10
CA LEU A 38 -11.33 -6.05 4.53
C LEU A 38 -11.79 -4.71 5.14
N ALA A 39 -12.29 -3.76 4.34
CA ALA A 39 -12.60 -2.40 4.81
C ALA A 39 -13.69 -2.36 5.90
N GLY A 40 -14.70 -3.22 5.80
CA GLY A 40 -15.79 -3.33 6.77
C GLY A 40 -15.51 -4.26 7.95
N VAL A 41 -14.38 -4.98 7.94
CA VAL A 41 -14.01 -5.90 9.01
C VAL A 41 -13.43 -5.09 10.18
N PRO A 42 -13.98 -5.20 11.40
CA PRO A 42 -13.47 -4.51 12.58
C PRO A 42 -12.17 -5.18 13.05
N MET A 43 -11.04 -4.76 12.49
CA MET A 43 -9.71 -5.27 12.81
C MET A 43 -8.68 -4.13 12.85
N ALA A 44 -7.53 -4.40 13.45
CA ALA A 44 -6.46 -3.41 13.51
C ALA A 44 -5.84 -3.17 12.12
N ALA A 45 -5.26 -1.98 11.91
CA ALA A 45 -4.69 -1.63 10.61
C ALA A 45 -3.50 -2.54 10.27
N GLU A 46 -2.71 -2.92 11.27
CA GLU A 46 -1.55 -3.78 11.13
C GLU A 46 -1.96 -5.21 10.73
N GLU A 47 -3.06 -5.71 11.31
CA GLU A 47 -3.63 -7.02 10.96
C GLU A 47 -4.14 -7.06 9.53
N ARG A 48 -4.83 -6.00 9.10
CA ARG A 48 -5.32 -5.86 7.72
C ARG A 48 -4.16 -5.89 6.72
N ILE A 49 -3.09 -5.14 7.00
CA ILE A 49 -1.92 -5.08 6.13
C ILE A 49 -1.16 -6.41 6.14
N ARG A 50 -1.02 -7.06 7.30
CA ARG A 50 -0.42 -8.40 7.39
C ARG A 50 -1.20 -9.43 6.57
N ALA A 51 -2.54 -9.40 6.60
CA ALA A 51 -3.36 -10.31 5.82
C ALA A 51 -3.15 -10.14 4.31
N VAL A 52 -3.12 -8.89 3.84
CA VAL A 52 -2.84 -8.56 2.43
C VAL A 52 -1.42 -8.97 2.04
N ASN A 53 -0.42 -8.64 2.88
CA ASN A 53 0.96 -9.00 2.64
C ASN A 53 1.17 -10.52 2.53
N ASN A 54 0.52 -11.32 3.38
CA ASN A 54 0.64 -12.78 3.34
C ASN A 54 0.16 -13.39 2.01
N VAL A 55 -0.89 -12.81 1.39
CA VAL A 55 -1.38 -13.29 0.10
C VAL A 55 -0.44 -12.83 -1.01
N LEU A 56 -0.10 -11.54 -1.05
CA LEU A 56 0.77 -10.99 -2.08
C LEU A 56 2.17 -11.59 -2.04
N SER A 57 2.76 -11.80 -0.87
CA SER A 57 4.08 -12.42 -0.74
C SER A 57 4.10 -13.84 -1.27
N ARG A 58 2.98 -14.57 -1.15
CA ARG A 58 2.83 -15.92 -1.67
C ARG A 58 2.68 -15.93 -3.19
N ASP A 59 1.94 -14.97 -3.73
CA ASP A 59 1.75 -14.83 -5.18
C ASP A 59 3.01 -14.31 -5.91
N LEU A 60 3.86 -13.58 -5.17
CA LEU A 60 5.11 -13.00 -5.68
C LEU A 60 6.35 -13.85 -5.38
N ASP A 61 6.21 -14.94 -4.63
CA ASP A 61 7.33 -15.80 -4.25
C ASP A 61 8.06 -16.36 -5.48
N GLY A 62 9.39 -16.38 -5.43
CA GLY A 62 10.23 -16.82 -6.55
C GLY A 62 10.24 -15.90 -7.79
N THR A 63 9.47 -14.80 -7.81
CA THR A 63 9.44 -13.86 -8.96
C THR A 63 10.47 -12.74 -8.88
N GLY A 64 11.07 -12.53 -7.71
CA GLY A 64 11.98 -11.41 -7.42
C GLY A 64 11.28 -10.04 -7.39
N ARG A 65 9.95 -10.00 -7.34
CA ARG A 65 9.13 -8.78 -7.33
C ARG A 65 8.56 -8.52 -5.94
N PHE A 66 8.42 -7.25 -5.59
CA PHE A 66 7.79 -6.82 -4.35
C PHE A 66 6.92 -5.58 -4.60
N LEU A 67 5.90 -5.38 -3.78
CA LEU A 67 5.00 -4.22 -3.83
C LEU A 67 5.24 -3.38 -2.58
N THR A 68 5.32 -2.06 -2.74
CA THR A 68 5.28 -1.12 -1.62
C THR A 68 3.87 -0.55 -1.48
N LEU A 69 3.42 -0.40 -0.24
CA LEU A 69 2.06 0.01 0.08
C LEU A 69 2.07 1.12 1.14
N PHE A 70 1.30 2.17 0.88
CA PHE A 70 0.92 3.16 1.86
C PHE A 70 -0.57 3.02 2.19
N TYR A 71 -0.86 2.79 3.48
CA TYR A 71 -2.22 2.58 3.96
C TYR A 71 -2.62 3.63 4.99
N LEU A 72 -3.75 4.29 4.74
CA LEU A 72 -4.32 5.33 5.60
C LEU A 72 -5.79 5.05 5.92
N HIS A 73 -6.12 5.01 7.20
CA HIS A 73 -7.49 4.96 7.70
C HIS A 73 -7.83 6.26 8.42
N LEU A 74 -8.76 7.00 7.83
CA LEU A 74 -9.38 8.20 8.40
C LEU A 74 -10.66 7.80 9.14
N THR A 75 -10.74 8.07 10.44
CA THR A 75 -11.98 7.89 11.22
C THR A 75 -12.76 9.20 11.25
N GLY A 76 -13.88 9.24 10.53
CA GLY A 76 -14.75 10.42 10.45
C GLY A 76 -15.14 10.99 11.82
N GLY A 77 -15.10 12.31 11.95
CA GLY A 77 -15.54 13.04 13.15
C GLY A 77 -14.54 13.16 14.30
N SER A 78 -13.43 12.40 14.29
CA SER A 78 -12.47 12.38 15.41
C SER A 78 -11.16 13.13 15.16
N GLY A 79 -10.89 13.52 13.90
CA GLY A 79 -9.57 14.04 13.49
C GLY A 79 -8.43 13.03 13.63
N ARG A 80 -8.74 11.75 13.96
CA ARG A 80 -7.73 10.71 14.15
C ARG A 80 -7.42 10.02 12.84
N VAL A 81 -6.13 9.92 12.58
CA VAL A 81 -5.53 9.28 11.42
C VAL A 81 -4.74 8.09 11.90
N ARG A 82 -5.03 6.89 11.39
CA ARG A 82 -4.23 5.68 11.60
C ARG A 82 -3.64 5.25 10.28
N TRP A 83 -2.39 4.83 10.28
CA TRP A 83 -1.70 4.50 9.04
C TRP A 83 -0.59 3.50 9.30
N VAL A 84 -0.17 2.81 8.25
CA VAL A 84 0.87 1.77 8.30
C VAL A 84 1.84 2.01 7.15
N ARG A 85 3.15 1.99 7.44
CA ARG A 85 4.22 1.88 6.44
C ARG A 85 4.36 0.43 6.01
N ALA A 86 4.23 0.16 4.72
CA ALA A 86 4.56 -1.14 4.13
C ALA A 86 5.51 -0.94 2.93
N GLY A 87 6.66 -0.32 3.20
CA GLY A 87 7.75 -0.15 2.22
C GLY A 87 7.68 1.12 1.37
N HIS A 88 6.70 2.00 1.57
CA HIS A 88 6.60 3.29 0.87
C HIS A 88 7.19 4.44 1.71
N ASP A 89 7.67 5.49 1.04
CA ASP A 89 8.12 6.73 1.65
C ASP A 89 7.05 7.36 2.56
N PRO A 90 7.46 8.12 3.60
CA PRO A 90 6.55 8.78 4.53
C PRO A 90 5.53 9.66 3.79
N ALA A 91 4.24 9.50 4.10
CA ALA A 91 3.25 10.44 3.56
C ALA A 91 3.42 11.83 4.17
N VAL A 92 3.24 12.86 3.34
CA VAL A 92 3.28 14.26 3.78
C VAL A 92 1.95 14.63 4.45
N ARG A 93 2.03 15.13 5.69
CA ARG A 93 0.93 15.76 6.42
C ARG A 93 1.05 17.28 6.30
N PHE A 94 -0.05 17.91 5.90
CA PHE A 94 -0.21 19.36 5.98
C PHE A 94 -0.99 19.73 7.25
N ASP A 95 -0.48 20.69 8.02
CA ASP A 95 -1.20 21.31 9.13
C ASP A 95 -1.71 22.70 8.73
N PRO A 96 -3.04 22.87 8.52
CA PRO A 96 -3.59 24.15 8.09
C PRO A 96 -3.55 25.24 9.18
N ALA A 97 -3.39 24.89 10.46
CA ALA A 97 -3.33 25.86 11.54
C ALA A 97 -1.98 26.57 11.61
N THR A 98 -0.90 25.84 11.29
CA THR A 98 0.47 26.37 11.29
C THR A 98 1.00 26.64 9.87
N GLY A 99 0.30 26.18 8.84
CA GLY A 99 0.72 26.27 7.44
C GLY A 99 1.94 25.40 7.12
N THR A 100 2.27 24.43 7.97
CA THR A 100 3.50 23.64 7.87
C THR A 100 3.24 22.27 7.25
N PHE A 101 4.18 21.82 6.43
CA PHE A 101 4.29 20.44 6.00
C PHE A 101 5.17 19.67 6.98
N GLY A 102 4.77 18.46 7.32
CA GLY A 102 5.59 17.52 8.08
C GLY A 102 5.36 16.11 7.55
N GLU A 103 6.26 15.19 7.84
CA GLU A 103 6.05 13.79 7.47
C GLU A 103 5.17 13.08 8.51
N LEU A 104 4.31 12.17 8.06
CA LEU A 104 3.73 11.16 8.92
C LEU A 104 4.86 10.22 9.32
N GLY A 105 5.50 10.52 10.45
CA GLY A 105 6.44 9.66 11.16
C GLY A 105 5.69 8.56 11.90
N GLY A 106 6.15 7.32 11.77
CA GLY A 106 5.53 6.14 12.39
C GLY A 106 6.62 5.25 12.99
N SER A 107 6.31 4.61 14.11
CA SER A 107 7.20 3.63 14.74
C SER A 107 7.22 2.35 13.89
N GLY A 108 8.23 2.22 13.03
CA GLY A 108 8.49 1.04 12.19
C GLY A 108 9.96 1.03 11.77
N LEU A 109 10.54 -0.15 11.57
CA LEU A 109 11.94 -0.31 11.18
C LEU A 109 12.18 0.34 9.81
N ALA A 110 13.22 1.18 9.78
CA ALA A 110 13.87 1.69 8.59
C ALA A 110 14.69 0.59 7.91
#